data_AF-P83839-F1
#
_entry.id   AF-P83839-F1
#
_cell.length_a   1.000
_cell.length_b   1.000
_cell.length_c   1.000
_cell.angle_alpha   90.00
_cell.angle_beta   90.00
_cell.angle_gamma   90.00
#
_symmetry.space_group_name_H-M   'P 1'
#
loop_
_entity.id
_entity.type
_entity.pdbx_description
1 polymer ?
#
loop_
_entity_poly.entity_id
_entity_poly.type
_entity_poly.pdbx_seq_one_letter_code
_entity_poly.pdbx_strand_id
1 'polypeptide(L)' 'GAPICGESCFTGKCYTVQCSCSWPVCTRN' A
#
# COMPACT_ATOMS: atom_id res chain seq x y z
N GLY A 1 -8.07 -1.67 -3.53
CA GLY A 1 -7.93 -2.83 -2.64
C GLY A 1 -8.32 -2.44 -1.23
N ALA A 2 -8.40 -3.42 -0.35
CA ALA A 2 -8.60 -3.16 1.07
C ALA A 2 -7.29 -2.55 1.65
N PRO A 3 -7.37 -1.53 2.53
CA PRO A 3 -6.21 -0.93 3.19
C PRO A 3 -5.69 -1.83 4.33
N ILE A 4 -5.57 -3.13 4.09
CA ILE A 4 -5.12 -4.12 5.08
C ILE A 4 -3.60 -4.13 5.27
N CYS A 5 -2.87 -3.40 4.42
CA CYS A 5 -1.42 -3.26 4.54
C CYS A 5 -1.03 -2.42 5.74
N GLY A 6 -1.90 -1.49 6.19
CA GLY A 6 -1.58 -0.56 7.28
C GLY A 6 -0.39 0.35 6.99
N GLU A 7 0.01 0.46 5.71
CA GLU A 7 1.23 1.12 5.27
C GLU A 7 0.87 2.27 4.33
N SER A 8 1.66 3.34 4.37
CA SER A 8 1.51 4.47 3.45
C SER A 8 2.61 4.43 2.39
N CYS A 9 2.25 4.83 1.17
CA CYS A 9 3.18 4.89 0.04
C CYS A 9 3.38 6.32 -0.45
N PHE A 10 3.53 7.28 0.47
CA PHE A 10 3.83 8.67 0.11
C PHE A 10 5.10 8.81 -0.75
N THR A 11 6.05 7.89 -0.58
CA THR A 11 7.28 7.79 -1.39
C THR A 11 7.10 6.99 -2.68
N GLY A 12 5.87 6.58 -3.01
CA GLY A 12 5.55 5.74 -4.17
C GLY A 12 5.87 4.26 -4.00
N LYS A 13 6.24 3.81 -2.79
CA LYS A 13 6.63 2.43 -2.52
C LYS A 13 5.87 1.81 -1.35
N CYS A 14 5.49 0.54 -1.52
CA CYS A 14 5.04 -0.33 -0.44
C CYS A 14 6.13 -1.36 -0.14
N TYR A 15 6.43 -1.61 1.13
CA TYR A 15 7.36 -2.64 1.59
C TYR A 15 6.64 -3.96 1.89
N THR A 16 5.35 -3.88 2.18
CA THR A 16 4.56 -5.07 2.47
C THR A 16 4.32 -5.88 1.20
N VAL A 17 4.78 -7.14 1.17
CA VAL A 17 4.58 -8.06 0.04
C VAL A 17 3.08 -8.26 -0.21
N GLN A 18 2.69 -8.41 -1.48
CA GLN A 18 1.29 -8.44 -1.95
C GLN A 18 0.53 -7.10 -1.79
N CYS A 19 1.17 -6.01 -1.39
CA CYS A 19 0.55 -4.68 -1.40
C CYS A 19 0.98 -3.89 -2.61
N SER A 20 0.02 -3.15 -3.18
CA SER A 20 0.24 -2.20 -4.26
C SER A 20 0.01 -0.78 -3.74
N CYS A 21 0.79 0.19 -4.24
CA CYS A 21 0.60 1.58 -3.86
C CYS A 21 -0.66 2.15 -4.51
N SER A 22 -1.64 2.50 -3.69
CA SER A 22 -2.81 3.31 -4.08
C SER A 22 -2.70 4.64 -3.34
N TRP A 23 -1.87 5.55 -3.89
CA TRP A 23 -1.48 6.77 -3.20
C TRP A 23 -2.68 7.48 -2.54
N PRO A 24 -2.60 7.86 -1.25
CA PRO A 24 -1.40 7.85 -0.40
C PRO A 24 -1.13 6.54 0.37
N VAL A 25 -1.97 5.51 0.23
CA VAL A 25 -1.91 4.30 1.06
C VAL A 25 -1.61 3.04 0.26
N CYS A 26 -0.94 2.09 0.88
CA CYS A 26 -0.78 0.76 0.32
C CYS A 26 -2.10 -0.01 0.47
N THR A 27 -2.61 -0.53 -0.63
CA THR A 27 -3.77 -1.43 -0.60
C THR A 27 -3.39 -2.81 -1.13
N ARG A 28 -4.04 -3.84 -0.60
CA ARG A 28 -3.93 -5.20 -1.12
C ARG A 28 -5.28 -5.56 -1.73
N ASN A 29 -5.26 -6.27 -2.86
CA ASN A 29 -6.48 -6.75 -3.48
C ASN A 29 -7.28 -7.61 -2.50
#